data_AF-A0A352ABS2-F1
#
_entry.id   AF-A0A352ABS2-F1
#
_cell.length_a   1.000
_cell.length_b   1.000
_cell.length_c   1.000
_cell.angle_alpha   90.00
_cell.angle_beta   90.00
_cell.angle_gamma   90.00
#
_symmetry.space_group_name_H-M   'P 1'
#
loop_
_entity.id
_entity.type
_entity.pdbx_description
1 polymer ?
#
loop_
_entity_poly.entity_id
_entity_poly.type
_entity_poly.pdbx_seq_one_letter_code
_entity_poly.pdbx_strand_id
1 'polypeptide(L)'
;MSNTPEEEFSQRDKIVFILVNLIYCPFRIAYYIKRFASLKTYRIVLDWVKKQNLPLDTARELKLPFYLAGITWRGTVYALHTDDDRYCILMKTWIFFGRENFCGTFYCDRPLAIANEVISIQGKYICRDRNGEEDYSPNFKALYITKRHNDQLFEVDYRLN
;
A
#
# COMPACT_ATOMS: atom_id res chain seq x y z
N MET A 1 30.29 28.58 -35.60
CA MET A 1 30.25 27.38 -34.75
C MET A 1 30.22 27.85 -33.31
N SER A 2 29.06 27.73 -32.66
CA SER A 2 28.86 28.14 -31.26
C SER A 2 29.38 27.05 -30.34
N ASN A 3 30.38 27.36 -29.53
CA ASN A 3 30.84 26.49 -28.46
C ASN A 3 29.89 26.68 -27.27
N THR A 4 29.02 25.70 -27.06
CA THR A 4 28.21 25.58 -25.83
C THR A 4 29.17 25.24 -24.68
N PRO A 5 29.11 25.92 -23.53
CA PRO A 5 29.87 25.48 -22.37
C PRO A 5 29.24 24.18 -21.84
N GLU A 6 30.00 23.09 -21.86
CA GLU A 6 29.68 21.89 -21.09
C GLU A 6 29.70 22.28 -19.60
N GLU A 7 28.54 22.20 -18.95
CA GLU A 7 28.40 22.45 -17.51
C GLU A 7 29.24 21.43 -16.72
N GLU A 8 30.43 21.85 -16.26
CA GLU A 8 31.20 21.10 -15.28
C GLU A 8 30.43 21.02 -13.95
N PHE A 9 29.74 19.90 -13.74
CA PHE A 9 29.08 19.60 -12.47
C PHE A 9 30.07 19.69 -11.30
N SER A 10 29.76 20.55 -10.33
CA SER A 10 30.61 20.79 -9.16
C SER A 10 30.83 19.49 -8.37
N GLN A 11 32.00 19.35 -7.76
CA GLN A 11 32.32 18.22 -6.87
C GLN A 11 31.29 18.08 -5.73
N ARG A 12 30.67 19.20 -5.30
CA ARG A 12 29.57 19.21 -4.33
C ARG A 12 28.30 18.56 -4.88
N ASP A 13 27.97 18.81 -6.14
CA ASP A 13 26.77 18.24 -6.79
C ASP A 13 26.90 16.73 -6.98
N LYS A 14 28.11 16.24 -7.30
CA LYS A 14 28.41 14.80 -7.37
C LYS A 14 28.24 14.13 -6.01
N ILE A 15 28.71 14.76 -4.93
CA ILE A 15 28.56 14.24 -3.55
C ILE A 15 27.08 14.23 -3.14
N VAL A 16 26.33 15.31 -3.41
CA VAL A 16 24.89 15.37 -3.13
C VAL A 16 24.15 14.30 -3.92
N PHE A 17 24.46 14.13 -5.20
CA PHE A 17 23.86 13.09 -6.04
C PHE A 17 24.13 11.68 -5.50
N ILE A 18 25.36 11.39 -5.06
CA ILE A 18 25.72 10.10 -4.46
C ILE A 18 24.96 9.89 -3.15
N LEU A 19 24.91 10.90 -2.27
CA LEU A 19 24.21 10.82 -0.99
C LEU A 19 22.70 10.63 -1.17
N VAL A 20 22.09 11.36 -2.10
CA VAL A 20 20.69 11.18 -2.51
C VAL A 20 20.49 9.73 -2.97
N ASN A 21 21.27 9.23 -3.93
CA ASN A 21 21.10 7.86 -4.42
C ASN A 21 21.32 6.79 -3.35
N LEU A 22 22.28 6.97 -2.44
CA LEU A 22 22.54 6.06 -1.32
C LEU A 22 21.38 6.02 -0.32
N ILE A 23 20.69 7.15 -0.10
CA ILE A 23 19.51 7.20 0.77
C ILE A 23 18.29 6.59 0.07
N TYR A 24 18.07 6.87 -1.21
CA TYR A 24 16.88 6.41 -1.94
C TYR A 24 16.94 4.92 -2.36
N CYS A 25 18.13 4.35 -2.54
CA CYS A 25 18.29 2.97 -3.00
C CYS A 25 17.73 1.92 -2.01
N PRO A 26 18.05 1.96 -0.70
CA PRO A 26 17.49 1.05 0.29
C PRO A 26 15.96 1.09 0.36
N PHE A 27 15.37 2.28 0.23
CA PHE A 27 13.93 2.47 0.23
C PHE A 27 13.24 1.80 -0.98
N ARG A 28 13.83 1.92 -2.17
CA ARG A 28 13.32 1.22 -3.37
C ARG A 28 13.42 -0.29 -3.21
N ILE A 29 14.54 -0.80 -2.72
CA ILE A 29 14.72 -2.24 -2.48
C ILE A 29 13.68 -2.74 -1.47
N ALA A 30 13.50 -2.05 -0.35
CA ALA A 30 12.51 -2.40 0.66
C ALA A 30 11.08 -2.42 0.09
N TYR A 31 10.73 -1.43 -0.75
CA TYR A 31 9.45 -1.42 -1.46
C TYR A 31 9.28 -2.66 -2.34
N TYR A 32 10.25 -2.99 -3.19
CA TYR A 32 10.16 -4.15 -4.08
C TYR A 32 10.05 -5.47 -3.33
N ILE A 33 10.79 -5.63 -2.23
CA ILE A 33 10.71 -6.82 -1.37
C ILE A 33 9.31 -6.95 -0.76
N LYS A 34 8.77 -5.87 -0.18
CA LYS A 34 7.44 -5.85 0.43
C LYS A 34 6.34 -6.11 -0.59
N ARG A 35 6.42 -5.47 -1.75
CA ARG A 35 5.53 -5.69 -2.90
C ARG A 35 5.52 -7.15 -3.36
N PHE A 36 6.69 -7.78 -3.48
CA PHE A 36 6.76 -9.18 -3.87
C PHE A 36 6.22 -10.11 -2.78
N ALA A 37 6.53 -9.82 -1.52
CA ALA A 37 6.03 -10.57 -0.38
C ALA A 37 4.49 -10.51 -0.31
N SER A 38 3.89 -9.32 -0.42
CA SER A 38 2.43 -9.15 -0.35
C SER A 38 1.70 -9.95 -1.44
N LEU A 39 2.23 -9.96 -2.67
CA LEU A 39 1.69 -10.74 -3.78
C LEU A 39 1.82 -12.26 -3.58
N LYS A 40 2.78 -12.73 -2.77
CA LYS A 40 2.93 -14.16 -2.46
C LYS A 40 2.09 -14.61 -1.27
N THR A 41 1.86 -13.72 -0.30
CA THR A 41 1.29 -14.09 1.01
C THR A 41 -0.14 -13.60 1.21
N TYR A 42 -0.77 -12.93 0.22
CA TYR A 42 -2.11 -12.34 0.36
C TYR A 42 -3.16 -13.32 0.88
N ARG A 43 -3.15 -14.59 0.44
CA ARG A 43 -4.11 -15.60 0.91
C ARG A 43 -3.92 -15.92 2.38
N ILE A 44 -2.67 -16.11 2.82
CA ILE A 44 -2.32 -16.39 4.22
C ILE A 44 -2.77 -15.22 5.11
N VAL A 45 -2.54 -13.98 4.65
CA VAL A 45 -2.99 -12.78 5.34
C VAL A 45 -4.52 -12.74 5.43
N LEU A 46 -5.23 -13.03 4.34
CA LEU A 46 -6.69 -13.02 4.34
C LEU A 46 -7.27 -14.10 5.26
N ASP A 47 -6.73 -15.32 5.22
CA ASP A 47 -7.16 -16.41 6.10
C ASP A 47 -6.95 -16.06 7.58
N TRP A 48 -5.87 -15.36 7.89
CA TRP A 48 -5.63 -14.83 9.23
C TRP A 48 -6.62 -13.71 9.61
N VAL A 49 -6.96 -12.81 8.68
CA VAL A 49 -7.96 -11.75 8.88
C VAL A 49 -9.34 -12.35 9.14
N LYS A 50 -9.77 -13.37 8.39
CA LYS A 50 -11.04 -14.07 8.59
C LYS A 50 -11.17 -14.66 10.00
N LYS A 51 -10.07 -15.17 10.56
CA LYS A 51 -10.03 -15.67 11.95
C LYS A 51 -10.22 -14.57 13.00
N GLN A 52 -10.10 -13.29 12.64
CA GLN A 52 -10.38 -12.18 13.57
C GLN A 52 -11.88 -11.89 13.69
N ASN A 53 -12.73 -12.54 12.87
CA ASN A 53 -14.18 -12.45 12.92
C ASN A 53 -14.70 -11.00 12.94
N LEU A 54 -14.26 -10.22 11.95
CA LEU A 54 -14.72 -8.84 11.80
C LEU A 54 -16.24 -8.80 11.57
N PRO A 55 -17.00 -7.92 12.24
CA PRO A 55 -18.42 -7.77 11.97
C PRO A 55 -18.68 -7.35 10.51
N LEU A 56 -19.86 -7.69 9.98
CA LEU A 56 -20.30 -7.25 8.66
C LEU A 56 -20.31 -5.72 8.55
N ASP A 57 -20.01 -5.19 7.36
CA ASP A 57 -19.88 -3.75 7.06
C ASP A 57 -18.93 -3.01 8.02
N THR A 58 -17.79 -3.64 8.33
CA THR A 58 -16.75 -3.00 9.14
C THR A 58 -15.38 -3.10 8.49
N ALA A 59 -14.57 -2.08 8.74
CA ALA A 59 -13.16 -2.10 8.41
C ALA A 59 -12.32 -1.85 9.65
N ARG A 60 -11.13 -2.43 9.67
CA ARG A 60 -10.22 -2.34 10.79
C ARG A 60 -8.78 -2.48 10.34
N GLU A 61 -7.89 -1.67 10.91
CA GLU A 61 -6.46 -1.95 10.87
C GLU A 61 -6.10 -3.00 11.92
N LEU A 62 -5.45 -4.06 11.47
CA LEU A 62 -5.08 -5.20 12.28
C LEU A 62 -3.56 -5.34 12.30
N LYS A 63 -2.99 -5.50 13.49
CA LYS A 63 -1.56 -5.79 13.65
C LYS A 63 -1.29 -7.23 13.18
N LEU A 64 -0.42 -7.36 12.18
CA LEU A 64 -0.05 -8.67 11.68
C LEU A 64 0.78 -9.43 12.72
N PRO A 65 0.68 -10.77 12.77
CA PRO A 65 1.58 -11.57 13.58
C PRO A 65 3.03 -11.38 13.09
N PHE A 66 3.99 -11.61 13.98
CA PHE A 66 5.41 -11.31 13.73
C PHE A 66 5.94 -11.85 12.39
N TYR A 67 5.57 -13.09 12.04
CA TYR A 67 6.01 -13.74 10.79
C TYR A 67 5.39 -13.12 9.51
N LEU A 68 4.33 -12.32 9.63
CA LEU A 68 3.70 -11.59 8.52
C LEU A 68 3.99 -10.09 8.57
N ALA A 69 4.43 -9.54 9.70
CA ALA A 69 4.64 -8.10 9.88
C ALA A 69 5.65 -7.51 8.88
N GLY A 70 6.59 -8.31 8.37
CA GLY A 70 7.56 -7.86 7.36
C GLY A 70 6.95 -7.51 6.00
N ILE A 71 5.72 -7.96 5.70
CA ILE A 71 5.07 -7.83 4.39
C ILE A 71 4.62 -6.37 4.12
N THR A 72 4.22 -5.63 5.15
CA THR A 72 3.70 -4.26 5.01
C THR A 72 4.64 -3.24 5.60
N TRP A 73 4.41 -1.96 5.31
CA TRP A 73 5.26 -0.86 5.80
C TRP A 73 5.22 -0.75 7.33
N ARG A 74 4.02 -0.86 7.93
CA ARG A 74 3.80 -0.71 9.37
C ARG A 74 3.64 -2.03 10.13
N GLY A 75 3.73 -3.18 9.45
CA GLY A 75 3.41 -4.48 10.06
C GLY A 75 1.93 -4.64 10.40
N THR A 76 1.07 -3.90 9.72
CA THR A 76 -0.38 -3.94 9.85
C THR A 76 -1.03 -4.27 8.51
N VAL A 77 -2.28 -4.74 8.53
CA VAL A 77 -3.13 -4.93 7.36
C VAL A 77 -4.45 -4.21 7.60
N TYR A 78 -4.95 -3.55 6.57
CA TYR A 78 -6.29 -2.97 6.61
C TYR A 78 -7.24 -4.04 6.11
N ALA A 79 -8.16 -4.45 6.95
CA ALA A 79 -9.15 -5.46 6.64
C ALA A 79 -10.52 -4.82 6.55
N LEU A 80 -11.35 -5.35 5.66
CA LEU A 80 -12.71 -4.92 5.43
C LEU A 80 -13.59 -6.17 5.28
N HIS A 81 -14.69 -6.19 6.01
CA HIS A 81 -15.79 -7.11 5.81
C HIS A 81 -16.94 -6.31 5.22
N THR A 82 -17.17 -6.50 3.93
CA THR A 82 -18.21 -5.77 3.15
C THR A 82 -19.62 -6.19 3.56
N ASP A 83 -20.61 -5.38 3.17
CA ASP A 83 -22.04 -5.63 3.38
C ASP A 83 -22.56 -6.88 2.66
N ASP A 84 -21.94 -7.25 1.54
CA ASP A 84 -22.23 -8.47 0.79
C ASP A 84 -21.35 -9.68 1.21
N ASP A 85 -20.79 -9.63 2.43
CA ASP A 85 -20.07 -10.72 3.12
C ASP A 85 -18.69 -11.07 2.52
N ARG A 86 -18.09 -10.17 1.72
CA ARG A 86 -16.73 -10.37 1.20
C ARG A 86 -15.71 -9.88 2.20
N TYR A 87 -14.61 -10.62 2.33
CA TYR A 87 -13.43 -10.18 3.05
C TYR A 87 -12.42 -9.61 2.08
N CYS A 88 -12.03 -8.36 2.34
CA CYS A 88 -11.02 -7.65 1.59
C CYS A 88 -9.87 -7.23 2.50
N ILE A 89 -8.66 -7.19 1.94
CA ILE A 89 -7.45 -6.70 2.60
C ILE A 89 -6.74 -5.69 1.73
N LEU A 90 -6.19 -4.67 2.37
CA LEU A 90 -5.21 -3.75 1.81
C LEU A 90 -3.92 -3.87 2.62
N MET A 91 -2.85 -4.26 1.92
CA MET A 91 -1.49 -4.33 2.43
C MET A 91 -0.70 -3.15 1.88
N LYS A 92 -0.53 -2.08 2.67
CA LYS A 92 0.31 -0.94 2.29
C LYS A 92 1.78 -1.35 2.32
N THR A 93 2.40 -1.46 1.15
CA THR A 93 3.81 -1.89 0.98
C THR A 93 4.77 -0.71 1.00
N TRP A 94 4.25 0.49 0.72
CA TRP A 94 4.97 1.76 0.82
C TRP A 94 4.03 2.86 1.27
N ILE A 95 4.48 3.73 2.17
CA ILE A 95 3.75 4.92 2.59
C ILE A 95 4.68 6.11 2.34
N PHE A 96 4.21 7.08 1.56
CA PHE A 96 4.99 8.28 1.27
C PHE A 96 5.01 9.24 2.46
N PHE A 97 5.89 10.24 2.42
CA PHE A 97 5.89 11.33 3.38
C PHE A 97 4.50 11.99 3.44
N GLY A 98 4.06 12.37 4.64
CA GLY A 98 2.68 12.85 4.88
C GLY A 98 1.69 11.76 5.31
N ARG A 99 2.05 10.46 5.23
CA ARG A 99 1.25 9.30 5.68
C ARG A 99 -0.05 9.03 4.91
N GLU A 100 -0.49 9.96 4.08
CA GLU A 100 -1.76 9.82 3.35
C GLU A 100 -1.61 9.03 2.06
N ASN A 101 -0.53 9.27 1.32
CA ASN A 101 -0.25 8.60 0.05
C ASN A 101 0.41 7.24 0.29
N PHE A 102 0.01 6.23 -0.48
CA PHE A 102 0.60 4.89 -0.37
C PHE A 102 0.58 4.10 -1.67
N CYS A 103 1.43 3.08 -1.74
CA CYS A 103 1.30 1.97 -2.67
C CYS A 103 0.99 0.69 -1.87
N GLY A 104 0.23 -0.22 -2.46
CA GLY A 104 -0.13 -1.45 -1.79
C GLY A 104 -0.66 -2.55 -2.69
N THR A 105 -0.98 -3.66 -2.05
CA THR A 105 -1.69 -4.79 -2.66
C THR A 105 -3.07 -4.87 -2.05
N PHE A 106 -4.08 -4.90 -2.90
CA PHE A 106 -5.47 -5.03 -2.54
C PHE A 106 -6.00 -6.39 -3.00
N TYR A 107 -6.72 -7.10 -2.13
CA TYR A 107 -7.27 -8.42 -2.42
C TYR A 107 -8.63 -8.64 -1.76
N CYS A 108 -9.57 -9.30 -2.46
CA CYS A 108 -10.82 -9.80 -1.87
C CYS A 108 -11.00 -11.30 -2.12
N ASP A 109 -11.64 -12.03 -1.20
CA ASP A 109 -11.95 -13.45 -1.37
C ASP A 109 -12.98 -13.76 -2.47
N ARG A 110 -13.69 -12.76 -2.96
CA ARG A 110 -14.61 -12.84 -4.10
C ARG A 110 -14.34 -11.72 -5.11
N PRO A 111 -14.66 -11.92 -6.40
CA PRO A 111 -14.47 -10.90 -7.42
C PRO A 111 -15.17 -9.57 -7.06
N LEU A 112 -14.52 -8.47 -7.41
CA LEU A 112 -15.13 -7.14 -7.31
C LEU A 112 -15.76 -6.75 -8.65
N ALA A 113 -16.95 -6.15 -8.58
CA ALA A 113 -17.55 -5.48 -9.72
C ALA A 113 -16.82 -4.14 -9.96
N ILE A 114 -15.73 -4.21 -10.72
CA ILE A 114 -14.87 -3.06 -10.99
C ILE A 114 -15.33 -2.41 -12.30
N ALA A 115 -16.00 -1.27 -12.19
CA ALA A 115 -16.49 -0.52 -13.35
C ALA A 115 -15.36 0.25 -14.07
N ASN A 116 -14.32 0.70 -13.35
CA ASN A 116 -13.23 1.56 -13.83
C ASN A 116 -11.86 1.13 -13.26
N GLU A 117 -10.78 1.83 -13.56
CA GLU A 117 -9.45 1.62 -12.92
C GLU A 117 -9.39 2.05 -11.45
N VAL A 118 -10.54 2.22 -10.79
CA VAL A 118 -10.65 2.67 -9.40
C VAL A 118 -11.51 1.71 -8.61
N ILE A 119 -10.97 1.22 -7.50
CA ILE A 119 -11.70 0.46 -6.47
C ILE A 119 -12.18 1.48 -5.44
N SER A 120 -13.49 1.67 -5.36
CA SER A 120 -14.12 2.51 -4.33
C SER A 120 -15.12 1.66 -3.57
N ILE A 121 -14.84 1.41 -2.30
CA ILE A 121 -15.79 0.73 -1.42
C ILE A 121 -16.47 1.77 -0.55
N GLN A 122 -17.80 1.83 -0.64
CA GLN A 122 -18.59 2.77 0.12
C GLN A 122 -18.65 2.33 1.58
N GLY A 123 -18.49 3.28 2.52
CA GLY A 123 -18.64 3.06 3.95
C GLY A 123 -17.78 4.03 4.78
N LYS A 124 -18.10 4.18 6.07
CA LYS A 124 -17.31 4.98 7.02
C LYS A 124 -16.30 4.08 7.74
N TYR A 125 -15.19 3.85 7.05
CA TYR A 125 -14.14 2.94 7.50
C TYR A 125 -13.03 3.70 8.21
N ILE A 126 -13.21 3.94 9.51
CA ILE A 126 -12.18 4.58 10.35
C ILE A 126 -11.18 3.50 10.78
N CYS A 127 -9.99 3.51 10.17
CA CYS A 127 -8.88 2.71 10.66
C CYS A 127 -8.02 3.57 11.58
N ARG A 128 -7.49 2.99 12.65
CA ARG A 128 -6.58 3.68 13.56
C ARG A 128 -5.16 3.22 13.33
N ASP A 129 -4.25 4.17 13.23
CA ASP A 129 -2.83 3.93 13.02
C ASP A 129 -2.16 3.26 14.23
N ARG A 130 -0.85 3.04 14.15
CA ARG A 130 -0.06 2.40 15.22
C ARG A 130 -0.06 3.15 16.55
N ASN A 131 -0.39 4.45 16.55
CA ASN A 131 -0.48 5.29 17.74
C ASN A 131 -1.92 5.33 18.29
N GLY A 132 -2.88 4.70 17.61
CA GLY A 132 -4.30 4.74 17.96
C GLY A 132 -5.01 6.00 17.46
N GLU A 133 -4.35 6.82 16.65
CA GLU A 133 -4.95 7.99 16.00
C GLU A 133 -5.71 7.52 14.75
N GLU A 134 -6.77 8.22 14.35
CA GLU A 134 -7.42 7.91 13.06
C GLU A 134 -6.39 8.03 11.94
N ASP A 135 -6.17 6.93 11.21
CA ASP A 135 -5.33 6.93 10.03
C ASP A 135 -6.12 7.67 8.96
N TYR A 136 -5.86 8.98 8.83
CA TYR A 136 -6.48 9.91 7.88
C TYR A 136 -6.36 9.46 6.40
N SER A 137 -5.64 8.36 6.13
CA SER A 137 -5.63 7.67 4.85
C SER A 137 -7.03 7.12 4.51
N PRO A 138 -7.55 7.38 3.30
CA PRO A 138 -8.70 6.66 2.78
C PRO A 138 -8.31 5.22 2.43
N ASN A 139 -8.39 4.34 3.43
CA ASN A 139 -7.91 2.96 3.31
C ASN A 139 -8.68 2.14 2.27
N PHE A 140 -9.89 2.56 1.89
CA PHE A 140 -10.72 1.90 0.88
C PHE A 140 -11.45 2.87 -0.05
N LYS A 141 -11.12 4.17 0.00
CA LYS A 141 -11.81 5.20 -0.78
C LYS A 141 -10.92 5.61 -1.96
N ALA A 142 -11.38 5.27 -3.16
CA ALA A 142 -10.74 5.58 -4.44
C ALA A 142 -9.29 5.06 -4.57
N LEU A 143 -9.10 3.74 -4.45
CA LEU A 143 -7.83 3.08 -4.73
C LEU A 143 -7.64 2.97 -6.25
N TYR A 144 -6.60 3.56 -6.80
CA TYR A 144 -6.29 3.48 -8.24
C TYR A 144 -5.55 2.18 -8.53
N ILE A 145 -6.01 1.41 -9.51
CA ILE A 145 -5.40 0.15 -9.91
C ILE A 145 -4.17 0.46 -10.77
N THR A 146 -2.98 0.13 -10.27
CA THR A 146 -1.73 0.25 -11.03
C THR A 146 -1.41 -1.03 -11.80
N LYS A 147 -1.86 -2.19 -11.29
CA LYS A 147 -1.75 -3.47 -11.99
C LYS A 147 -2.84 -4.45 -11.57
N ARG A 148 -3.47 -5.11 -12.54
CA ARG A 148 -4.40 -6.23 -12.32
C ARG A 148 -3.67 -7.56 -12.47
N HIS A 149 -3.77 -8.44 -11.47
CA HIS A 149 -3.25 -9.81 -11.55
C HIS A 149 -4.36 -10.81 -11.89
N ASN A 150 -5.58 -10.58 -11.39
CA ASN A 150 -6.81 -11.28 -11.71
C ASN A 150 -8.01 -10.44 -11.20
N ASP A 151 -9.22 -11.00 -11.17
CA ASP A 151 -10.45 -10.30 -10.75
C ASP A 151 -10.57 -10.06 -9.24
N GLN A 152 -9.57 -10.48 -8.47
CA GLN A 152 -9.56 -10.43 -7.01
C GLN A 152 -8.31 -9.74 -6.45
N LEU A 153 -7.19 -9.76 -7.16
CA LEU A 153 -5.88 -9.30 -6.71
C LEU A 153 -5.36 -8.15 -7.58
N PHE A 154 -5.09 -7.02 -6.93
CA PHE A 154 -4.71 -5.78 -7.55
C PHE A 154 -3.51 -5.17 -6.84
N GLU A 155 -2.62 -4.55 -7.59
CA GLU A 155 -1.71 -3.54 -7.06
C GLU A 155 -2.40 -2.19 -7.19
N VAL A 156 -2.32 -1.40 -6.13
CA VAL A 156 -3.03 -0.14 -6.03
C VAL A 156 -2.11 0.97 -5.53
N ASP A 157 -2.40 2.19 -5.92
CA ASP A 157 -1.90 3.38 -5.25
C ASP A 157 -3.04 4.31 -4.83
N TYR A 158 -2.72 5.15 -3.86
CA TYR A 158 -3.57 6.26 -3.44
C TYR A 158 -2.71 7.51 -3.33
N ARG A 159 -3.19 8.59 -3.92
CA ARG A 159 -2.56 9.91 -3.92
C ARG A 159 -3.61 10.98 -3.66
N LEU A 160 -3.42 11.80 -2.63
CA LEU A 160 -4.03 13.11 -2.55
C LEU A 160 -3.39 14.00 -3.61
N ASN A 161 -4.25 14.62 -4.42
CA ASN A 161 -3.90 15.73 -5.30
C ASN A 161 -3.59 16.98 -4.46
#